data_AF-A0A368H564-F1
#
_entry.id   AF-A0A368H564-F1
#
_cell.length_a   1.000
_cell.length_b   1.000
_cell.length_c   1.000
_cell.angle_alpha   90.00
_cell.angle_beta   90.00
_cell.angle_gamma   90.00
#
_symmetry.space_group_name_H-M   'P 1'
#
loop_
_entity.id
_entity.type
_entity.pdbx_description
1 polymer ?
#
loop_
_entity_poly.entity_id
_entity_poly.type
_entity_poly.pdbx_seq_one_letter_code
_entity_poly.pdbx_strand_id
1 'polypeptide(L)'
;MELLPNKDSTTSAAIFGISEFFYFYASPCAVCLLLERSVASRFPKDYENARPWKILWTSQLICLLVSSCVIYAGRWRIIMNDDVQKIILLILQVLIAVMLLFLLIYNRKRTRDSVGIGTKLGTRYQLSENIRVLKLLIPVIFLDVSITTADIISQIMHTTTVLSGVANCSTSSTAILIVVFKMISFCSQLLIPVTVIIFHPSFKKIIEFFTINRVSPSMKRRE
;
A
#
# COMPACT_ATOMS: atom_id res chain seq x y z
N MET A 1 -4.19 47.95 7.66
CA MET A 1 -5.18 46.91 7.33
C MET A 1 -4.44 45.60 7.33
N GLU A 2 -4.41 44.92 8.47
CA GLU A 2 -3.75 43.62 8.62
C GLU A 2 -4.54 42.59 7.79
N LEU A 3 -3.90 42.04 6.76
CA LEU A 3 -4.43 40.90 6.02
C LEU A 3 -4.46 39.70 6.98
N LEU A 4 -5.65 39.38 7.49
CA LEU A 4 -5.91 38.13 8.18
C LEU A 4 -5.42 36.96 7.30
N PRO A 5 -4.60 36.03 7.82
CA PRO A 5 -4.16 34.87 7.04
C PRO A 5 -5.39 34.08 6.58
N ASN A 6 -5.49 33.89 5.26
CA ASN A 6 -6.61 33.22 4.62
C ASN A 6 -6.75 31.78 5.14
N LYS A 7 -7.74 31.54 6.02
CA LYS A 7 -7.97 30.28 6.73
C LYS A 7 -8.16 29.08 5.78
N ASP A 8 -8.64 29.34 4.56
CA ASP A 8 -8.85 28.33 3.52
C ASP A 8 -7.52 27.85 2.89
N SER A 9 -6.52 28.73 2.83
CA SER A 9 -5.16 28.39 2.35
C SER A 9 -4.40 27.52 3.35
N THR A 10 -4.57 27.78 4.66
CA THR A 10 -3.93 26.98 5.71
C THR A 10 -4.54 25.59 5.86
N THR A 11 -5.86 25.47 5.69
CA THR A 11 -6.58 24.19 5.83
C THR A 11 -6.25 23.25 4.68
N SER A 12 -6.27 23.76 3.44
CA SER A 12 -5.87 22.99 2.26
C SER A 12 -4.41 22.56 2.33
N ALA A 13 -3.49 23.46 2.71
CA ALA A 13 -2.08 23.13 2.88
C ALA A 13 -1.83 22.02 3.93
N ALA A 14 -2.58 22.04 5.04
CA ALA A 14 -2.49 20.99 6.07
C ALA A 14 -2.97 19.63 5.55
N ILE A 15 -4.09 19.60 4.82
CA ILE A 15 -4.64 18.36 4.23
C ILE A 15 -3.64 17.75 3.24
N PHE A 16 -3.05 18.58 2.36
CA PHE A 16 -2.04 18.12 1.41
C PHE A 16 -0.80 17.57 2.13
N GLY A 17 -0.27 18.29 3.14
CA GLY A 17 0.89 17.84 3.89
C GLY A 17 0.66 16.52 4.65
N ILE A 18 -0.54 16.31 5.20
CA ILE A 18 -0.90 15.05 5.84
C ILE A 18 -0.96 13.92 4.82
N SER A 19 -1.59 14.15 3.66
CA SER A 19 -1.70 13.13 2.61
C SER A 19 -0.33 12.71 2.07
N GLU A 20 0.57 13.68 1.90
CA GLU A 20 1.95 13.48 1.47
C GLU A 20 2.74 12.68 2.52
N PHE A 21 2.53 12.96 3.80
CA PHE A 21 3.15 12.20 4.88
C PHE A 21 2.78 10.72 4.84
N PHE A 22 1.49 10.40 4.70
CA PHE A 22 1.04 9.01 4.62
C PHE A 22 1.58 8.30 3.38
N TYR A 23 1.71 9.01 2.26
CA TYR A 23 2.28 8.47 1.03
C TYR A 23 3.76 8.07 1.22
N PHE A 24 4.58 8.95 1.80
CA PHE A 24 5.98 8.64 2.08
C PHE A 24 6.14 7.59 3.20
N TYR A 25 5.18 7.50 4.13
CA TYR A 25 5.17 6.52 5.22
C TYR A 25 4.88 5.09 4.75
N ALA A 26 4.03 4.92 3.74
CA ALA A 26 3.64 3.60 3.25
C ALA A 26 4.84 2.78 2.72
N SER A 27 5.77 3.43 2.01
CA SER A 27 6.93 2.79 1.39
C SER A 27 7.90 2.10 2.37
N PRO A 28 8.46 2.78 3.40
CA PRO A 28 9.33 2.13 4.37
C PRO A 28 8.59 1.08 5.21
N CYS A 29 7.28 1.26 5.45
CA CYS A 29 6.47 0.22 6.08
C CYS A 29 6.40 -1.05 5.22
N ALA A 30 6.21 -0.91 3.90
CA ALA A 30 6.20 -2.04 2.99
C ALA A 30 7.55 -2.79 2.96
N VAL A 31 8.68 -2.07 3.04
CA VAL A 31 10.02 -2.67 3.19
C VAL A 31 10.14 -3.46 4.49
N CYS A 32 9.73 -2.86 5.62
CA CYS A 32 9.79 -3.52 6.92
C CYS A 32 8.93 -4.80 6.94
N LEU A 33 7.75 -4.74 6.33
CA LEU A 33 6.85 -5.89 6.20
C LEU A 33 7.44 -6.97 5.29
N LEU A 34 8.07 -6.59 4.18
CA LEU A 34 8.78 -7.52 3.29
C LEU A 34 9.90 -8.25 4.05
N LEU A 35 10.73 -7.53 4.81
CA LEU A 35 11.82 -8.12 5.60
C LEU A 35 11.28 -9.09 6.65
N GLU A 36 10.25 -8.68 7.38
CA GLU A 36 9.64 -9.48 8.41
C GLU A 36 9.02 -10.77 7.84
N ARG A 37 8.29 -10.67 6.72
CA ARG A 37 7.78 -11.84 5.98
C ARG A 37 8.91 -12.73 5.45
N SER A 38 10.03 -12.16 5.02
CA SER A 38 11.20 -12.92 4.56
C SER A 38 11.83 -13.74 5.67
N VAL A 39 11.98 -13.15 6.86
CA VAL A 39 12.48 -13.84 8.06
C VAL A 39 11.53 -14.96 8.47
N ALA A 40 10.23 -14.67 8.53
CA ALA A 40 9.20 -15.67 8.86
C ALA A 40 9.17 -16.84 7.86
N SER A 41 9.39 -16.55 6.57
CA SER A 41 9.52 -17.56 5.50
C SER A 41 10.78 -18.41 5.61
N ARG A 42 11.90 -17.86 6.10
CA ARG A 42 13.17 -18.59 6.21
C ARG A 42 13.22 -19.42 7.49
N PHE A 43 12.83 -18.84 8.62
CA PHE A 43 12.95 -19.41 9.97
C PHE A 43 11.59 -19.61 10.67
N PRO A 44 10.68 -20.44 10.12
CA PRO A 44 9.33 -20.60 10.67
C PRO A 44 9.28 -21.26 12.06
N LYS A 45 10.34 -21.98 12.48
CA LYS A 45 10.38 -22.65 13.80
C LYS A 45 10.73 -21.69 14.94
N ASP A 46 11.68 -20.79 14.69
CA ASP A 46 12.22 -19.90 15.71
C ASP A 46 11.43 -18.59 15.82
N TYR A 47 10.74 -18.22 14.75
CA TYR A 47 9.92 -17.01 14.67
C TYR A 47 8.81 -16.95 15.74
N GLU A 48 8.17 -18.08 16.04
CA GLU A 48 7.07 -18.14 17.01
C GLU A 48 7.53 -17.89 18.46
N ASN A 49 8.70 -18.42 18.81
CA ASN A 49 9.29 -18.24 20.14
C ASN A 49 9.91 -16.84 20.31
N ALA A 50 10.44 -16.27 19.24
CA ALA A 50 11.12 -14.98 19.27
C ALA A 50 10.17 -13.78 19.06
N ARG A 51 8.84 -14.01 18.99
CA ARG A 51 7.80 -13.08 18.51
C ARG A 51 8.15 -11.61 18.77
N PRO A 52 8.73 -10.91 17.79
CA PRO A 52 9.53 -9.73 18.11
C PRO A 52 8.67 -8.47 18.07
N TRP A 53 7.68 -8.38 18.95
CA TRP A 53 6.83 -7.19 19.09
C TRP A 53 7.65 -5.92 19.26
N LYS A 54 8.79 -6.02 19.96
CA LYS A 54 9.75 -4.91 20.08
C LYS A 54 10.31 -4.47 18.72
N ILE A 55 10.66 -5.40 17.84
CA ILE A 55 11.18 -5.09 16.49
C ILE A 55 10.10 -4.38 15.65
N LEU A 56 8.84 -4.80 15.76
CA LEU A 56 7.73 -4.13 15.09
C LEU A 56 7.53 -2.69 15.57
N TRP A 57 7.59 -2.43 16.88
CA TRP A 57 7.49 -1.06 17.39
C TRP A 57 8.68 -0.20 16.97
N THR A 58 9.90 -0.74 17.01
CA THR A 58 11.08 -0.02 16.54
C THR A 58 11.03 0.23 15.03
N SER A 59 10.45 -0.67 14.24
CA SER A 59 10.34 -0.47 12.80
C SER A 59 9.36 0.65 12.45
N GLN A 60 8.26 0.81 13.21
CA GLN A 60 7.35 1.94 13.02
C GLN A 60 8.05 3.28 13.31
N LEU A 61 8.86 3.35 14.38
CA LEU A 61 9.63 4.55 14.69
C LEU A 61 10.61 4.90 13.56
N ILE A 62 11.31 3.89 13.01
CA ILE A 62 12.21 4.08 11.86
C ILE A 62 11.43 4.56 10.64
N CYS A 63 10.25 3.99 10.34
CA CYS A 63 9.41 4.43 9.23
C CYS A 63 8.99 5.90 9.39
N LEU A 64 8.61 6.32 10.60
CA LEU A 64 8.26 7.71 10.89
C LEU A 64 9.45 8.66 10.67
N LEU A 65 10.64 8.28 11.15
CA LEU A 65 11.85 9.08 11.01
C LEU A 65 12.29 9.22 9.54
N VAL A 66 12.30 8.11 8.79
CA VAL A 66 12.65 8.12 7.35
C VAL A 66 11.67 8.99 6.57
N SER A 67 10.37 8.86 6.82
CA SER A 67 9.34 9.63 6.11
C SER A 67 9.45 11.13 6.41
N SER A 68 9.66 11.47 7.69
CA SER A 68 9.86 12.87 8.11
C SER A 68 11.12 13.46 7.48
N CYS A 69 12.21 12.69 7.42
CA CYS A 69 13.46 13.10 6.80
C CYS A 69 13.29 13.35 5.29
N VAL A 70 12.60 12.45 4.58
CA VAL A 70 12.33 12.57 3.14
C VAL A 70 11.48 13.81 2.82
N ILE A 71 10.43 14.07 3.61
CA ILE A 71 9.58 15.26 3.43
C ILE A 71 10.37 16.53 3.74
N TYR A 72 11.16 16.53 4.81
CA TYR A 72 11.99 17.67 5.18
C TYR A 72 13.04 17.97 4.08
N ALA A 73 13.72 16.93 3.57
CA ALA A 73 14.70 17.07 2.49
C ALA A 73 14.08 17.57 1.18
N GLY A 74 12.87 17.09 0.82
CA GLY A 74 12.14 17.53 -0.36
C GLY A 74 11.66 18.99 -0.25
N ARG A 75 11.07 19.35 0.89
CA ARG A 75 10.57 20.72 1.13
C ARG A 75 11.66 21.78 1.13
N TRP A 76 12.85 21.44 1.63
CA TRP A 76 14.00 22.34 1.60
C TRP A 76 14.83 22.22 0.31
N ARG A 77 14.43 21.35 -0.63
CA ARG A 77 15.15 21.04 -1.89
C ARG A 77 16.66 20.82 -1.69
N ILE A 78 17.04 20.27 -0.54
CA ILE A 78 18.46 20.15 -0.15
C ILE A 78 19.17 19.09 -1.01
N ILE A 79 18.43 18.06 -1.45
CA ILE A 79 19.04 16.83 -1.99
C ILE A 79 18.50 16.44 -3.38
N MET A 80 17.21 16.56 -3.68
CA MET A 80 16.63 16.10 -4.96
C MET A 80 15.44 16.93 -5.46
N ASN A 81 15.23 16.90 -6.79
CA ASN A 81 14.00 17.37 -7.44
C ASN A 81 12.84 16.42 -7.13
N ASP A 82 11.63 16.96 -6.94
CA ASP A 82 10.41 16.22 -6.60
C ASP A 82 10.12 15.05 -7.56
N ASP A 83 10.42 15.22 -8.85
CA ASP A 83 10.21 14.19 -9.88
C ASP A 83 11.13 12.98 -9.69
N VAL A 84 12.39 13.22 -9.34
CA VAL A 84 13.38 12.16 -9.12
C VAL A 84 12.98 11.34 -7.89
N GLN A 85 12.50 12.00 -6.83
CA GLN A 85 12.04 11.34 -5.62
C GLN A 85 10.86 10.39 -5.88
N LYS A 86 9.87 10.81 -6.69
CA LYS A 86 8.73 9.95 -7.07
C LYS A 86 9.16 8.76 -7.92
N ILE A 87 10.11 8.94 -8.84
CA ILE A 87 10.64 7.83 -9.65
C ILE A 87 11.38 6.82 -8.78
N ILE A 88 12.19 7.28 -7.82
CA ILE A 88 12.89 6.40 -6.88
C ILE A 88 11.88 5.58 -6.05
N LEU A 89 10.81 6.21 -5.57
CA LEU A 89 9.75 5.51 -4.86
C LEU A 89 9.04 4.46 -5.73
N LEU A 90 8.73 4.80 -6.98
CA LEU A 90 8.13 3.85 -7.92
C LEU A 90 9.03 2.63 -8.13
N ILE A 91 10.33 2.85 -8.35
CA ILE A 91 11.31 1.76 -8.50
C ILE A 91 11.33 0.89 -7.23
N LEU A 92 11.35 1.50 -6.05
CA LEU A 92 11.31 0.78 -4.77
C LEU A 92 10.03 -0.06 -4.63
N GLN A 93 8.86 0.50 -4.92
CA GLN A 93 7.58 -0.21 -4.86
C GLN A 93 7.52 -1.39 -5.83
N VAL A 94 8.02 -1.23 -7.07
CA VAL A 94 8.12 -2.31 -8.05
C VAL A 94 9.04 -3.42 -7.56
N LEU A 95 10.20 -3.07 -7.00
CA LEU A 95 11.12 -4.06 -6.40
C LEU A 95 10.46 -4.82 -5.26
N ILE A 96 9.74 -4.12 -4.37
CA ILE A 96 8.98 -4.75 -3.28
C ILE A 96 7.93 -5.72 -3.85
N ALA A 97 7.15 -5.30 -4.85
CA ALA A 97 6.12 -6.13 -5.48
C ALA A 97 6.71 -7.43 -6.06
N VAL A 98 7.83 -7.32 -6.79
CA VAL A 98 8.55 -8.48 -7.35
C VAL A 98 9.06 -9.41 -6.25
N MET A 99 9.66 -8.85 -5.19
CA MET A 99 10.16 -9.64 -4.07
C MET A 99 9.03 -10.38 -3.34
N LEU A 100 7.88 -9.72 -3.12
CA LEU A 100 6.70 -10.35 -2.51
C LEU A 100 6.14 -11.48 -3.38
N LEU A 101 6.12 -11.31 -4.70
CA LEU A 101 5.71 -12.36 -5.63
C LEU A 101 6.67 -13.55 -5.57
N PHE A 102 7.99 -13.29 -5.56
CA PHE A 102 9.01 -14.31 -5.39
C PHE A 102 8.83 -15.08 -4.07
N LEU A 103 8.61 -14.36 -2.96
CA LEU A 103 8.31 -14.95 -1.65
C LEU A 103 7.04 -15.82 -1.69
N LEU A 104 5.99 -15.39 -2.37
CA LEU A 104 4.78 -16.20 -2.51
C LEU A 104 5.06 -17.51 -3.25
N ILE A 105 5.82 -17.46 -4.36
CA ILE A 105 6.20 -18.65 -5.13
C ILE A 105 7.09 -19.57 -4.28
N TYR A 106 8.09 -19.00 -3.59
CA TYR A 106 8.98 -19.73 -2.70
C TYR A 106 8.21 -20.45 -1.58
N ASN A 107 7.31 -19.74 -0.89
CA ASN A 107 6.51 -20.33 0.18
C ASN A 107 5.56 -21.42 -0.34
N ARG A 108 4.94 -21.23 -1.51
CA ARG A 108 4.09 -22.28 -2.13
C ARG A 108 4.88 -23.53 -2.45
N LYS A 109 6.07 -23.38 -3.05
CA LYS A 109 6.96 -24.51 -3.34
C LYS A 109 7.34 -25.24 -2.06
N ARG A 110 7.80 -24.51 -1.04
CA ARG A 110 8.15 -25.08 0.28
C ARG A 110 6.98 -25.80 0.96
N THR A 111 5.75 -25.28 0.83
CA THR A 111 4.56 -25.95 1.37
C THR A 111 4.32 -27.28 0.68
N ARG A 112 4.36 -27.29 -0.66
CA ARG A 112 4.17 -28.51 -1.45
C ARG A 112 5.22 -29.56 -1.12
N ASP A 113 6.49 -29.16 -1.04
CA ASP A 113 7.60 -30.06 -0.71
C ASP A 113 7.49 -30.60 0.73
N SER A 114 6.78 -29.91 1.62
CA SER A 114 6.56 -30.34 3.00
C SER A 114 5.38 -31.32 3.17
N VAL A 115 4.55 -31.51 2.14
CA VAL A 115 3.46 -32.49 2.12
C VAL A 115 4.07 -33.89 2.01
N GLY A 116 3.77 -34.76 2.98
CA GLY A 116 4.28 -36.13 3.03
C GLY A 116 5.52 -36.35 3.92
N ILE A 117 6.31 -35.31 4.22
CA ILE A 117 7.58 -35.44 4.98
C ILE A 117 7.39 -35.45 6.52
N GLY A 118 6.15 -35.49 7.03
CA GLY A 118 5.91 -35.48 8.49
C GLY A 118 6.39 -34.21 9.21
N THR A 119 6.40 -33.06 8.51
CA THR A 119 6.79 -31.77 9.10
C THR A 119 5.90 -31.37 10.27
N LYS A 120 6.50 -30.81 11.35
CA LYS A 120 5.79 -30.35 12.56
C LYS A 120 4.61 -29.43 12.21
N LEU A 121 3.49 -29.62 12.90
CA LEU A 121 2.23 -28.91 12.65
C LEU A 121 2.39 -27.38 12.67
N GLY A 122 3.14 -26.84 13.64
CA GLY A 122 3.39 -25.40 13.77
C GLY A 122 4.10 -24.80 12.54
N THR A 123 5.10 -25.50 11.98
CA THR A 123 5.81 -25.03 10.78
C THR A 123 4.88 -24.96 9.55
N ARG A 124 3.96 -25.92 9.40
CA ARG A 124 2.96 -25.90 8.32
C ARG A 124 1.96 -24.75 8.50
N TYR A 125 1.55 -24.49 9.74
CA TYR A 125 0.66 -23.40 10.09
C TYR A 125 1.28 -22.04 9.73
N GLN A 126 2.51 -21.78 10.19
CA GLN A 126 3.24 -20.53 9.91
C GLN A 126 3.40 -20.26 8.41
N LEU A 127 3.71 -21.32 7.64
CA LEU A 127 3.89 -21.20 6.20
C LEU A 127 2.56 -20.92 5.47
N SER A 128 1.46 -21.54 5.92
CA SER A 128 0.12 -21.29 5.41
C SER A 128 -0.38 -19.88 5.75
N GLU A 129 -0.10 -19.41 6.96
CA GLU A 129 -0.37 -18.04 7.40
C GLU A 129 0.38 -17.03 6.55
N ASN A 130 1.70 -17.21 6.35
CA ASN A 130 2.50 -16.34 5.49
C ASN A 130 1.99 -16.30 4.05
N ILE A 131 1.59 -17.44 3.47
CA ILE A 131 0.98 -17.45 2.13
C ILE A 131 -0.33 -16.65 2.11
N ARG A 132 -1.14 -16.75 3.17
CA ARG A 132 -2.41 -16.01 3.26
C ARG A 132 -2.16 -14.51 3.36
N VAL A 133 -1.20 -14.08 4.19
CA VAL A 133 -0.80 -12.67 4.32
C VAL A 133 -0.24 -12.14 2.99
N LEU A 134 0.64 -12.90 2.31
CA LEU A 134 1.17 -12.49 1.01
C LEU A 134 0.08 -12.35 -0.07
N LYS A 135 -0.92 -13.24 -0.08
CA LYS A 135 -2.07 -13.14 -0.99
C LYS A 135 -2.93 -11.89 -0.76
N LEU A 136 -2.95 -11.37 0.46
CA LEU A 136 -3.63 -10.12 0.81
C LEU A 136 -2.78 -8.90 0.43
N LEU A 137 -1.48 -8.97 0.72
CA LEU A 137 -0.56 -7.84 0.55
C LEU A 137 -0.24 -7.54 -0.91
N ILE A 138 0.00 -8.57 -1.73
CA ILE A 138 0.35 -8.42 -3.13
C ILE A 138 -0.65 -7.53 -3.89
N PRO A 139 -1.97 -7.79 -3.88
CA PRO A 139 -2.92 -6.93 -4.60
C PRO A 139 -2.94 -5.49 -4.07
N VAL A 140 -2.74 -5.27 -2.78
CA VAL A 140 -2.63 -3.92 -2.19
C VAL A 140 -1.41 -3.17 -2.75
N ILE A 141 -0.25 -3.82 -2.79
CA ILE A 141 0.97 -3.21 -3.33
C ILE A 141 0.86 -2.98 -4.84
N PHE A 142 0.21 -3.88 -5.59
CA PHE A 142 -0.04 -3.65 -7.02
C PHE A 142 -0.96 -2.44 -7.27
N LEU A 143 -1.98 -2.24 -6.42
CA LEU A 143 -2.81 -1.04 -6.48
C LEU A 143 -2.00 0.22 -6.17
N ASP A 144 -1.15 0.19 -5.14
CA ASP A 144 -0.28 1.31 -4.77
C ASP A 144 0.70 1.71 -5.89
N VAL A 145 1.32 0.71 -6.54
CA VAL A 145 2.16 0.91 -7.73
C VAL A 145 1.36 1.53 -8.88
N SER A 146 0.13 1.07 -9.11
CA SER A 146 -0.72 1.58 -10.20
C SER A 146 -1.10 3.04 -9.99
N ILE A 147 -1.41 3.43 -8.74
CA ILE A 147 -1.72 4.80 -8.34
C ILE A 147 -0.50 5.69 -8.59
N THR A 148 0.66 5.28 -8.08
CA THR A 148 1.91 6.03 -8.22
C THR A 148 2.29 6.23 -9.69
N THR A 149 2.12 5.19 -10.52
CA THR A 149 2.38 5.25 -11.95
C THR A 149 1.44 6.23 -12.66
N ALA A 150 0.13 6.16 -12.37
CA ALA A 150 -0.86 7.07 -12.95
C ALA A 150 -0.60 8.53 -12.54
N ASP A 151 -0.16 8.77 -11.31
CA ASP A 151 0.20 10.11 -10.83
C ASP A 151 1.46 10.68 -11.51
N ILE A 152 2.49 9.86 -11.73
CA ILE A 152 3.71 10.26 -12.46
C ILE A 152 3.37 10.58 -13.93
N ILE A 153 2.58 9.73 -14.59
CA ILE A 153 2.14 9.97 -15.97
C ILE A 153 1.38 11.30 -16.07
N SER A 154 0.42 11.51 -15.16
CA SER A 154 -0.36 12.75 -15.09
C SER A 154 0.53 13.98 -14.93
N GLN A 155 1.57 13.90 -14.09
CA GLN A 155 2.53 14.99 -13.87
C GLN A 155 3.41 15.27 -15.09
N ILE A 156 3.88 14.22 -15.78
CA ILE A 156 4.66 14.37 -17.02
C ILE A 156 3.80 15.04 -18.09
N MET A 157 2.56 14.59 -18.29
CA MET A 157 1.63 15.18 -19.25
C MET A 157 1.30 16.64 -18.94
N HIS A 158 1.17 16.98 -17.65
CA HIS A 158 0.96 18.37 -17.23
C HIS A 158 2.17 19.24 -17.58
N THR A 159 3.38 18.78 -17.26
CA THR A 159 4.63 19.52 -17.50
C THR A 159 4.88 19.76 -18.98
N THR A 160 4.65 18.76 -19.84
CA THR A 160 4.78 18.91 -21.30
C THR A 160 3.74 19.88 -21.86
N THR A 161 2.51 19.88 -21.32
CA THR A 161 1.46 20.82 -21.74
C THR A 161 1.81 22.27 -21.39
N VAL A 162 2.33 22.51 -20.19
CA VAL A 162 2.79 23.83 -19.74
C VAL A 162 3.96 24.32 -20.60
N LEU A 163 4.96 23.46 -20.84
CA LEU A 163 6.14 23.82 -21.64
C LEU A 163 5.80 24.12 -23.11
N SER A 164 4.76 23.47 -23.64
CA SER A 164 4.31 23.69 -25.03
C SER A 164 3.52 24.99 -25.22
N GLY A 165 3.33 25.80 -24.18
CA GLY A 165 2.67 27.12 -24.29
C GLY A 165 1.20 27.05 -24.72
N VAL A 166 0.54 25.90 -24.57
CA VAL A 166 -0.86 25.71 -24.93
C VAL A 166 -1.73 26.44 -23.88
N ALA A 167 -1.91 27.74 -24.08
CA ALA A 167 -2.62 28.64 -23.16
C ALA A 167 -4.13 28.33 -23.04
N ASN A 168 -4.69 27.50 -23.93
CA ASN A 168 -6.10 27.11 -23.90
C ASN A 168 -6.29 25.76 -23.18
N CYS A 169 -6.13 25.76 -21.86
CA CYS A 169 -6.32 24.57 -21.01
C CYS A 169 -7.78 24.11 -20.86
N SER A 170 -8.77 24.86 -21.33
CA SER A 170 -10.19 24.52 -21.08
C SER A 170 -10.78 23.49 -22.08
N THR A 171 -10.10 23.21 -23.20
CA THR A 171 -10.64 22.37 -24.29
C THR A 171 -9.62 21.45 -24.96
N SER A 172 -8.40 21.31 -24.43
CA SER A 172 -7.44 20.36 -25.00
C SER A 172 -7.73 18.93 -24.52
N SER A 173 -7.66 17.96 -25.44
CA SER A 173 -7.80 16.53 -25.13
C SER A 173 -6.80 16.07 -24.06
N THR A 174 -5.68 16.78 -23.88
CA THR A 174 -4.68 16.50 -22.85
C THR A 174 -5.16 16.81 -21.44
N ALA A 175 -5.96 17.87 -21.23
CA ALA A 175 -6.54 18.18 -19.92
C ALA A 175 -7.54 17.11 -19.45
N ILE A 176 -8.35 16.59 -20.38
CA ILE A 176 -9.28 15.49 -20.12
C ILE A 176 -8.51 14.23 -19.72
N LEU A 177 -7.43 13.89 -20.41
CA LEU A 177 -6.58 12.73 -20.07
C LEU A 177 -5.98 12.85 -18.66
N ILE A 178 -5.48 14.04 -18.28
CA ILE A 178 -4.96 14.30 -16.93
C ILE A 178 -6.03 14.03 -15.87
N VAL A 179 -7.26 14.51 -16.08
CA VAL A 179 -8.39 14.28 -15.16
C VAL A 179 -8.74 12.79 -15.09
N VAL A 180 -8.77 12.09 -16.24
CA VAL A 180 -9.05 10.65 -16.27
C VAL A 180 -8.00 9.87 -15.48
N PHE A 181 -6.70 10.13 -15.66
CA PHE A 181 -5.66 9.47 -14.87
C PHE A 181 -5.80 9.73 -13.37
N LYS A 182 -6.16 10.95 -12.97
CA LYS A 182 -6.42 11.29 -11.56
C LYS A 182 -7.64 10.58 -11.01
N MET A 183 -8.70 10.44 -11.80
CA MET A 183 -9.90 9.67 -11.41
C MET A 183 -9.58 8.18 -11.26
N ILE A 184 -8.74 7.62 -12.13
CA ILE A 184 -8.28 6.23 -12.00
C ILE A 184 -7.48 6.04 -10.70
N SER A 185 -6.52 6.93 -10.41
CA SER A 185 -5.77 6.91 -9.15
C SER A 185 -6.71 6.95 -7.93
N PHE A 186 -7.70 7.85 -7.94
CA PHE A 186 -8.68 7.96 -6.86
C PHE A 186 -9.52 6.69 -6.68
N CYS A 187 -10.04 6.13 -7.78
CA CYS A 187 -10.77 4.86 -7.74
C CYS A 187 -9.91 3.70 -7.21
N SER A 188 -8.64 3.64 -7.61
CA SER A 188 -7.70 2.62 -7.09
C SER A 188 -7.43 2.80 -5.60
N GLN A 189 -7.36 4.03 -5.09
CA GLN A 189 -7.23 4.29 -3.64
C GLN A 189 -8.44 3.78 -2.85
N LEU A 190 -9.65 3.97 -3.38
CA LEU A 190 -10.87 3.42 -2.78
C LEU A 190 -10.92 1.89 -2.84
N LEU A 191 -10.27 1.29 -3.83
CA LEU A 191 -10.21 -0.17 -3.98
C LEU A 191 -9.31 -0.83 -2.93
N ILE A 192 -8.29 -0.14 -2.41
CA ILE A 192 -7.38 -0.67 -1.37
C ILE A 192 -8.14 -1.22 -0.15
N PRO A 193 -8.96 -0.45 0.58
CA PRO A 193 -9.70 -0.97 1.74
C PRO A 193 -10.68 -2.08 1.35
N VAL A 194 -11.29 -2.00 0.15
CA VAL A 194 -12.18 -3.04 -0.36
C VAL A 194 -11.43 -4.37 -0.56
N THR A 195 -10.22 -4.33 -1.13
CA THR A 195 -9.38 -5.53 -1.27
C THR A 195 -9.00 -6.11 0.09
N VAL A 196 -8.65 -5.25 1.06
CA VAL A 196 -8.33 -5.72 2.42
C VAL A 196 -9.52 -6.45 3.04
N ILE A 197 -10.72 -5.88 2.91
CA ILE A 197 -11.95 -6.48 3.46
C ILE A 197 -12.26 -7.84 2.80
N ILE A 198 -12.17 -7.93 1.47
CA ILE A 198 -12.53 -9.14 0.72
C ILE A 198 -11.52 -10.27 0.96
N PHE A 199 -10.22 -9.97 0.95
CA PHE A 199 -9.18 -10.99 1.02
C PHE A 199 -8.78 -11.36 2.45
N HIS A 200 -9.12 -10.54 3.45
CA HIS A 200 -8.80 -10.85 4.84
C HIS A 200 -9.76 -11.91 5.42
N PRO A 201 -9.25 -13.03 5.96
CA PRO A 201 -10.07 -14.16 6.39
C PRO A 201 -11.05 -13.82 7.51
N SER A 202 -10.71 -12.90 8.41
CA SER A 202 -11.60 -12.51 9.52
C SER A 202 -12.78 -11.67 9.02
N PHE A 203 -12.53 -10.76 8.07
CA PHE A 203 -13.58 -9.91 7.52
C PHE A 203 -14.50 -10.70 6.58
N LYS A 204 -13.93 -11.59 5.77
CA LYS A 204 -14.70 -12.51 4.93
C LYS A 204 -15.71 -13.34 5.74
N LYS A 205 -15.27 -13.93 6.87
CA LYS A 205 -16.17 -14.69 7.76
C LYS A 205 -17.29 -13.84 8.34
N ILE A 206 -17.00 -12.60 8.71
CA ILE A 206 -17.99 -11.66 9.24
C ILE A 206 -19.01 -11.31 8.15
N ILE A 207 -18.57 -11.04 6.92
CA ILE A 207 -19.46 -10.75 5.79
C ILE A 207 -20.33 -11.96 5.44
N GLU A 208 -19.75 -13.16 5.40
CA GLU A 208 -20.49 -14.40 5.17
C GLU A 208 -21.55 -14.60 6.27
N PHE A 209 -21.19 -14.40 7.53
CA PHE A 209 -22.13 -14.48 8.66
C PHE A 209 -23.29 -13.47 8.53
N PHE A 210 -23.01 -12.21 8.22
CA PHE A 210 -24.05 -11.19 8.04
C PHE A 210 -24.92 -11.44 6.79
N THR A 211 -24.33 -11.95 5.71
CA THR A 211 -25.04 -12.27 4.46
C THR A 211 -25.96 -13.47 4.67
N ILE A 212 -25.50 -14.54 5.32
CA ILE A 212 -26.29 -15.73 5.65
C ILE A 212 -27.44 -15.36 6.60
N ASN A 213 -27.20 -14.53 7.62
CA ASN A 213 -28.25 -14.08 8.54
C ASN A 213 -29.27 -13.13 7.89
N ARG A 214 -28.90 -12.36 6.87
CA ARG A 214 -29.85 -11.56 6.08
C ARG A 214 -30.72 -12.39 5.14
N VAL A 215 -30.23 -13.54 4.67
CA VAL A 215 -30.96 -14.43 3.74
C VAL A 215 -31.85 -15.42 4.49
N SER A 216 -31.58 -15.71 5.78
CA SER A 216 -32.35 -16.67 6.60
C SER A 216 -33.20 -16.08 7.76
N PRO A 217 -33.87 -14.90 7.66
CA PRO A 217 -34.80 -14.49 8.71
C PRO A 217 -36.14 -15.27 8.65
N SER A 218 -36.41 -16.06 7.61
CA SER A 218 -37.72 -16.71 7.41
C SER A 218 -37.85 -18.12 7.98
N MET A 219 -36.78 -18.73 8.53
CA MET A 219 -36.82 -20.14 8.97
C MET A 219 -36.49 -20.34 10.46
N LYS A 220 -36.86 -19.39 11.33
CA LYS A 220 -36.69 -19.54 12.78
C LYS A 220 -37.91 -19.11 13.61
N ARG A 221 -39.11 -19.34 13.06
CA ARG A 221 -40.38 -19.13 13.76
C ARG A 221 -41.32 -20.31 13.50
N ARG A 222 -40.94 -21.50 13.97
CA ARG A 222 -41.80 -22.69 14.16
C ARG A 222 -40.94 -23.77 14.86
N GLU A 223 -40.76 -23.62 16.17
CA GLU A 223 -40.74 -24.70 17.15
C GLU A 223 -41.34 -24.14 18.45
#